data_AF-A0A6I9MTB6-F1
#
_entry.id   AF-A0A6I9MTB6-F1
#
_cell.length_a   1.000
_cell.length_b   1.000
_cell.length_c   1.000
_cell.angle_alpha   90.00
_cell.angle_beta   90.00
_cell.angle_gamma   90.00
#
_symmetry.space_group_name_H-M   'P 1'
#
loop_
_entity.id
_entity.type
_entity.pdbx_description
1 polymer ?
#
loop_
_entity_poly.entity_id
_entity_poly.type
_entity_poly.pdbx_seq_one_letter_code
_entity_poly.pdbx_strand_id
1 'polypeptide(L)'
;DLNSRAQAEVTIREALRELDLWGAAATFNLTEYTDSSKRTLTLIKDWKDIVNQVGDNRCLLQSLKDSPYYRSFQDKVSLWEVRLSDLDEYLLSLNAIQRRWVYLEPIFGRGALPREEARFKRVDEDFRSIMSDIQRDNRVVSLSSRAGIRNSLVTILDQLQRCQKSLNEFLE
;
A
#
# COMPACT_ATOMS: atom_id res chain seq x y z
N ASP A 1 -7.56 -25.81 33.49
CA ASP A 1 -8.67 -25.39 32.61
C ASP A 1 -9.02 -23.92 32.71
N LEU A 2 -9.54 -23.42 33.85
CA LEU A 2 -9.93 -22.01 33.98
C LEU A 2 -8.76 -21.01 33.88
N ASN A 3 -7.64 -21.28 34.56
CA ASN A 3 -6.45 -20.42 34.48
C ASN A 3 -5.78 -20.42 33.09
N SER A 4 -5.73 -21.58 32.43
CA SER A 4 -5.18 -21.70 31.06
C SER A 4 -6.02 -20.95 30.03
N ARG A 5 -7.35 -21.00 30.18
CA ARG A 5 -8.29 -20.22 29.38
C ARG A 5 -8.13 -18.73 29.60
N ALA A 6 -8.13 -18.30 30.87
CA ALA A 6 -7.99 -16.88 31.22
C ALA A 6 -6.68 -16.30 30.67
N GLN A 7 -5.57 -17.03 30.80
CA GLN A 7 -4.27 -16.59 30.29
C GLN A 7 -4.27 -16.44 28.77
N ALA A 8 -4.82 -17.40 28.04
CA ALA A 8 -4.85 -17.36 26.58
C ALA A 8 -5.78 -16.26 26.04
N GLU A 9 -6.94 -16.03 26.68
CA GLU A 9 -7.84 -14.92 26.32
C GLU A 9 -7.19 -13.54 26.57
N VAL A 10 -6.37 -13.41 27.63
CA VAL A 10 -5.58 -12.20 27.88
C VAL A 10 -4.58 -11.95 26.76
N THR A 11 -3.81 -12.96 26.37
CA THR A 11 -2.83 -12.84 25.27
C THR A 11 -3.47 -12.41 23.95
N ILE A 12 -4.62 -13.00 23.57
CA ILE A 12 -5.33 -12.59 22.35
C ILE A 12 -5.80 -11.13 22.46
N ARG A 13 -6.32 -10.73 23.62
CA ARG A 13 -6.81 -9.37 23.84
C ARG A 13 -5.68 -8.34 23.79
N GLU A 14 -4.52 -8.64 24.35
CA GLU A 14 -3.33 -7.79 24.31
C GLU A 14 -2.83 -7.64 22.87
N ALA A 15 -2.68 -8.74 22.13
CA ALA A 15 -2.25 -8.70 20.73
C ALA A 15 -3.21 -7.88 19.84
N LEU A 16 -4.53 -8.04 20.04
CA LEU A 16 -5.53 -7.24 19.32
C LEU A 16 -5.50 -5.76 19.70
N ARG A 17 -5.15 -5.43 20.94
CA ARG A 17 -4.98 -4.04 21.39
C ARG A 17 -3.74 -3.42 20.78
N GLU A 18 -2.63 -4.14 20.73
CA GLU A 18 -1.41 -3.68 20.06
C GLU A 18 -1.66 -3.43 18.56
N LEU A 19 -2.43 -4.31 17.91
CA LEU A 19 -2.79 -4.13 16.51
C LEU A 19 -3.67 -2.90 16.26
N ASP A 20 -4.62 -2.61 17.16
CA ASP A 20 -5.42 -1.38 17.08
C ASP A 20 -4.56 -0.12 17.25
N LEU A 21 -3.61 -0.14 18.20
CA LEU A 21 -2.68 0.95 18.43
C LEU A 21 -1.76 1.16 17.22
N TRP A 22 -1.22 0.08 16.67
CA TRP A 22 -0.43 0.11 15.44
C TRP A 22 -1.25 0.71 14.29
N GLY A 23 -2.49 0.28 14.10
CA GLY A 23 -3.35 0.78 13.03
C GLY A 23 -3.65 2.29 13.12
N ALA A 24 -3.66 2.83 14.34
CA ALA A 24 -3.84 4.27 14.57
C ALA A 24 -2.54 5.08 14.36
N ALA A 25 -1.37 4.48 14.60
CA ALA A 25 -0.08 5.17 14.61
C ALA A 25 0.76 4.96 13.35
N ALA A 26 0.57 3.84 12.62
CA ALA A 26 1.36 3.49 11.45
C ALA A 26 1.10 4.50 10.32
N THR A 27 2.16 5.20 9.90
CA THR A 27 2.12 6.24 8.88
C THR A 27 3.19 5.99 7.81
N PHE A 28 2.98 6.49 6.59
CA PHE A 28 4.03 6.41 5.57
C PHE A 28 5.14 7.43 5.84
N ASN A 29 6.37 7.05 5.52
CA ASN A 29 7.46 8.00 5.46
C ASN A 29 7.39 8.72 4.11
N LEU A 30 7.07 10.01 4.12
CA LEU A 30 6.97 10.82 2.91
C LEU A 30 8.26 11.62 2.66
N THR A 31 8.56 11.85 1.39
CA THR A 31 9.65 12.72 0.95
C THR A 31 9.19 13.57 -0.23
N GLU A 32 9.69 14.80 -0.31
CA GLU A 32 9.43 15.64 -1.48
C GLU A 32 10.22 15.13 -2.70
N TYR A 33 9.60 15.27 -3.87
CA TYR A 33 10.17 14.98 -5.17
C TYR A 33 9.76 16.07 -6.15
N THR A 34 10.69 16.49 -7.01
CA THR A 34 10.45 17.47 -8.06
C THR A 34 10.54 16.77 -9.41
N ASP A 35 9.47 16.87 -10.19
CA ASP A 35 9.36 16.22 -11.50
C ASP A 35 10.11 16.99 -12.60
N SER A 36 10.16 16.42 -13.81
CA SER A 36 10.84 17.03 -14.97
C SER A 36 10.23 18.37 -15.40
N SER A 37 8.97 18.63 -15.04
CA SER A 37 8.23 19.86 -15.27
C SER A 37 8.31 20.86 -14.11
N LYS A 38 9.19 20.62 -13.12
CA LYS A 38 9.39 21.44 -11.90
C LYS A 38 8.17 21.49 -10.97
N ARG A 39 7.25 20.52 -11.06
CA ARG A 39 6.15 20.37 -10.10
C ARG A 39 6.62 19.53 -8.92
N THR A 40 6.24 19.94 -7.72
CA THR A 40 6.53 19.19 -6.50
C THR A 40 5.41 18.19 -6.20
N LEU A 41 5.78 17.01 -5.72
CA LEU A 41 4.88 16.01 -5.16
C LEU A 41 5.57 15.24 -4.03
N THR A 42 4.77 14.59 -3.20
CA THR A 42 5.28 13.70 -2.15
C THR A 42 5.31 12.26 -2.64
N LEU A 43 6.42 11.58 -2.35
CA LEU A 43 6.63 10.16 -2.62
C LEU A 43 6.81 9.41 -1.29
N ILE A 44 6.51 8.11 -1.31
CA ILE A 44 6.75 7.23 -0.16
C ILE A 44 8.20 6.75 -0.21
N LYS A 45 8.90 6.81 0.92
CA LYS A 45 10.21 6.19 1.15
C LYS A 45 10.12 5.11 2.23
N ASP A 46 11.21 4.40 2.44
CA ASP A 46 11.36 3.40 3.52
C ASP A 46 10.28 2.29 3.46
N TRP A 47 9.86 1.90 2.25
CA TRP A 47 8.83 0.88 2.00
C TRP A 47 9.02 -0.42 2.77
N LYS A 48 10.28 -0.83 2.96
CA LYS A 48 10.62 -2.09 3.64
C LYS A 48 10.09 -2.10 5.08
N ASP A 49 10.17 -0.98 5.79
CA ASP A 49 9.79 -0.91 7.19
C ASP A 49 8.28 -1.12 7.35
N ILE A 50 7.47 -0.48 6.51
CA ILE A 50 6.02 -0.64 6.59
C ILE A 50 5.53 -1.99 6.06
N VAL A 51 6.13 -2.51 4.99
CA VAL A 51 5.80 -3.85 4.47
C VAL A 51 6.13 -4.92 5.48
N ASN A 52 7.28 -4.82 6.16
CA ASN A 52 7.65 -5.75 7.22
C ASN A 52 6.66 -5.70 8.39
N GLN A 53 6.29 -4.49 8.86
CA GLN A 53 5.29 -4.35 9.92
C GLN A 53 3.95 -4.99 9.56
N VAL A 54 3.47 -4.82 8.31
CA VAL A 54 2.25 -5.49 7.84
C VAL A 54 2.42 -7.01 7.84
N GLY A 55 3.56 -7.51 7.36
CA GLY A 55 3.89 -8.93 7.38
C GLY A 55 3.91 -9.53 8.79
N ASP A 56 4.57 -8.87 9.73
CA ASP A 56 4.68 -9.29 11.13
C ASP A 56 3.29 -9.31 11.80
N ASN A 57 2.47 -8.30 11.56
CA ASN A 57 1.10 -8.25 12.07
C ASN A 57 0.21 -9.37 11.49
N ARG A 58 0.43 -9.76 10.22
CA ARG A 58 -0.28 -10.91 9.62
C ARG A 58 0.14 -12.23 10.26
N CYS A 59 1.45 -12.42 10.47
CA CYS A 59 1.97 -13.59 11.19
C CYS A 59 1.43 -13.66 12.62
N LEU A 60 1.37 -12.53 13.31
CA LEU A 60 0.75 -12.41 14.63
C LEU A 60 -0.71 -12.89 14.58
N LEU A 61 -1.53 -12.37 13.66
CA LEU A 61 -2.94 -12.78 13.54
C LEU A 61 -3.11 -14.26 13.23
N GLN A 62 -2.26 -14.86 12.37
CA GLN A 62 -2.33 -16.30 12.12
C GLN A 62 -2.04 -17.11 13.38
N SER A 63 -1.04 -16.72 14.18
CA SER A 63 -0.76 -17.43 15.44
C SER A 63 -1.90 -17.33 16.47
N LEU A 64 -2.68 -16.24 16.47
CA LEU A 64 -3.87 -16.12 17.32
C LEU A 64 -4.99 -17.09 16.93
N LYS A 65 -5.07 -17.47 15.65
CA LYS A 65 -6.11 -18.38 15.13
C LYS A 65 -5.88 -19.84 15.54
N ASP A 66 -4.64 -20.21 15.84
CA ASP A 66 -4.29 -21.54 16.35
C ASP A 66 -4.70 -21.74 17.81
N SER A 67 -5.06 -20.66 18.51
CA SER A 67 -5.52 -20.74 19.90
C SER A 67 -6.93 -21.34 20.00
N PRO A 68 -7.17 -22.32 20.90
CA PRO A 68 -8.50 -22.89 21.10
C PRO A 68 -9.52 -21.88 21.66
N TYR A 69 -9.06 -20.72 22.15
CA TYR A 69 -9.90 -19.65 22.71
C TYR A 69 -10.17 -18.51 21.71
N TYR A 70 -9.77 -18.68 20.44
CA TYR A 70 -9.96 -17.74 19.35
C TYR A 70 -11.43 -17.36 19.08
N ARG A 71 -12.37 -18.31 19.25
CA ARG A 71 -13.77 -18.15 18.82
C ARG A 71 -14.42 -16.85 19.32
N SER A 72 -14.14 -16.45 20.55
CA SER A 72 -14.72 -15.23 21.14
C SER A 72 -14.20 -13.92 20.52
N PHE A 73 -13.12 -13.98 19.74
CA PHE A 73 -12.44 -12.84 19.11
C PHE A 73 -12.48 -12.89 17.57
N GLN A 74 -13.16 -13.90 17.01
CA GLN A 74 -13.17 -14.20 15.58
C GLN A 74 -13.52 -12.97 14.73
N ASP A 75 -14.58 -12.24 15.07
CA ASP A 75 -15.03 -11.09 14.27
C ASP A 75 -13.95 -10.01 14.15
N LYS A 76 -13.26 -9.72 15.26
CA LYS A 76 -12.22 -8.69 15.30
C LYS A 76 -10.95 -9.15 14.57
N VAL A 77 -10.57 -10.41 14.72
CA VAL A 77 -9.43 -10.98 13.99
C VAL A 77 -9.71 -11.02 12.50
N SER A 78 -10.89 -11.46 12.07
CA SER A 78 -11.26 -11.52 10.66
C SER A 78 -11.27 -10.13 10.01
N LEU A 79 -11.75 -9.10 10.71
CA LEU A 79 -11.68 -7.72 10.21
C LEU A 79 -10.23 -7.28 9.95
N TRP A 80 -9.34 -7.55 10.90
CA TRP A 80 -7.93 -7.21 10.78
C TRP A 80 -7.21 -8.07 9.73
N GLU A 81 -7.58 -9.34 9.58
CA GLU A 81 -7.02 -10.25 8.58
C GLU A 81 -7.30 -9.74 7.16
N VAL A 82 -8.56 -9.40 6.87
CA VAL A 82 -8.94 -8.80 5.57
C VAL A 82 -8.16 -7.51 5.34
N ARG A 83 -8.16 -6.62 6.32
CA ARG A 83 -7.48 -5.32 6.22
C ARG A 83 -5.98 -5.46 5.97
N LEU A 84 -5.27 -6.32 6.70
CA LEU A 84 -3.84 -6.52 6.52
C LEU A 84 -3.52 -7.24 5.20
N SER A 85 -4.38 -8.15 4.75
CA SER A 85 -4.24 -8.79 3.44
C SER A 85 -4.37 -7.77 2.31
N ASP A 86 -5.38 -6.89 2.39
CA ASP A 86 -5.56 -5.80 1.44
C ASP A 86 -4.35 -4.85 1.46
N LEU A 87 -3.87 -4.46 2.63
CA LEU A 87 -2.71 -3.57 2.76
C LEU A 87 -1.45 -4.19 2.15
N ASP A 88 -1.19 -5.48 2.35
CA ASP A 88 -0.04 -6.16 1.75
C ASP A 88 -0.07 -6.08 0.22
N GLU A 89 -1.22 -6.40 -0.39
CA GLU A 89 -1.42 -6.31 -1.85
C GLU A 89 -1.28 -4.86 -2.36
N TYR A 90 -1.86 -3.90 -1.64
CA TYR A 90 -1.84 -2.49 -2.04
C TYR A 90 -0.46 -1.87 -1.90
N LEU A 91 0.29 -2.19 -0.84
CA LEU A 91 1.65 -1.69 -0.63
C LEU A 91 2.61 -2.19 -1.71
N LEU A 92 2.55 -3.49 -2.03
CA LEU A 92 3.37 -4.08 -3.10
C LEU A 92 3.06 -3.43 -4.45
N SER A 93 1.76 -3.27 -4.76
CA SER A 93 1.31 -2.66 -6.01
C SER A 93 1.72 -1.19 -6.10
N LEU A 94 1.49 -0.39 -5.05
CA LEU A 94 1.80 1.03 -5.04
C LEU A 94 3.31 1.30 -5.11
N ASN A 95 4.14 0.50 -4.43
CA ASN A 95 5.60 0.56 -4.57
C ASN A 95 6.03 0.28 -6.01
N ALA A 96 5.47 -0.76 -6.62
CA ALA A 96 5.78 -1.13 -8.00
C ALA A 96 5.32 -0.07 -9.02
N ILE A 97 4.21 0.62 -8.74
CA ILE A 97 3.71 1.79 -9.51
C ILE A 97 4.68 2.96 -9.35
N GLN A 98 5.00 3.37 -8.12
CA GLN A 98 5.88 4.52 -7.85
C GLN A 98 7.24 4.34 -8.54
N ARG A 99 7.85 3.15 -8.43
CA ARG A 99 9.15 2.86 -9.07
C ARG A 99 9.10 3.01 -10.60
N ARG A 100 8.03 2.51 -11.24
CA ARG A 100 7.84 2.65 -12.69
C ARG A 100 7.56 4.09 -13.09
N TRP A 101 6.70 4.77 -12.32
CA TRP A 101 6.36 6.17 -12.58
C TRP A 101 7.60 7.06 -12.49
N VAL A 102 8.43 6.94 -11.45
CA VAL A 102 9.69 7.71 -11.31
C VAL A 102 10.66 7.46 -12.48
N TYR A 103 10.68 6.24 -13.02
CA TYR A 103 11.51 5.92 -14.18
C TYR A 103 10.97 6.51 -15.49
N LEU A 104 9.65 6.43 -15.71
CA LEU A 104 9.01 6.86 -16.95
C LEU A 104 8.78 8.37 -17.03
N GLU A 105 8.50 9.03 -15.90
CA GLU A 105 8.20 10.47 -15.84
C GLU A 105 9.20 11.35 -16.59
N PRO A 106 10.52 11.26 -16.35
CA PRO A 106 11.47 12.16 -17.01
C PRO A 106 11.64 11.86 -18.51
N ILE A 107 11.31 10.64 -18.95
CA ILE A 107 11.39 10.22 -20.35
C ILE A 107 10.19 10.78 -21.12
N PHE A 108 9.00 10.59 -20.57
CA PHE A 108 7.76 11.10 -21.15
C PHE A 108 7.66 12.63 -21.05
N GLY A 109 8.14 13.23 -19.95
CA GLY A 109 8.17 14.68 -19.77
C GLY A 109 9.08 15.42 -20.77
N ARG A 110 10.04 14.72 -21.39
CA ARG A 110 10.87 15.24 -22.49
C ARG A 110 10.28 15.02 -23.89
N GLY A 111 9.09 14.41 -23.98
CA GLY A 111 8.40 14.16 -25.25
C GLY A 111 8.95 13.01 -26.08
N ALA A 112 9.60 12.01 -25.46
CA ALA A 112 10.24 10.92 -26.19
C ALA A 112 9.24 10.01 -26.95
N LEU A 113 8.02 9.83 -26.44
CA LEU A 113 6.98 8.98 -27.05
C LEU A 113 5.63 9.74 -27.19
N PRO A 114 5.45 10.59 -28.22
CA PRO A 114 4.23 11.38 -28.40
C PRO A 114 2.94 10.55 -28.52
N ARG A 115 3.04 9.34 -29.09
CA ARG A 115 1.89 8.43 -29.25
C ARG A 115 1.36 7.87 -27.92
N GLU A 116 2.25 7.71 -26.94
CA GLU A 116 1.92 7.17 -25.62
C GLU A 116 1.78 8.27 -24.55
N GLU A 117 2.05 9.52 -24.90
CA GLU A 117 1.98 10.68 -23.98
C GLU A 117 0.60 10.83 -23.35
N ALA A 118 -0.48 10.70 -24.14
CA ALA A 118 -1.84 10.78 -23.63
C ALA A 118 -2.16 9.67 -22.62
N ARG A 119 -1.58 8.48 -22.80
CA ARG A 119 -1.72 7.36 -21.85
C ARG A 119 -0.97 7.67 -20.56
N PHE A 120 0.30 8.06 -20.68
CA PHE A 120 1.13 8.38 -19.54
C PHE A 120 0.55 9.54 -18.71
N LYS A 121 -0.01 10.57 -19.37
CA LYS A 121 -0.63 11.70 -18.69
C LYS A 121 -1.82 11.30 -17.80
N ARG A 122 -2.69 10.41 -18.28
CA ARG A 122 -3.82 9.90 -17.47
C ARG A 122 -3.31 9.14 -16.25
N VAL A 123 -2.28 8.32 -16.44
CA VAL A 123 -1.63 7.58 -15.36
C VAL A 123 -0.95 8.52 -14.36
N ASP A 124 -0.30 9.58 -14.84
CA ASP A 124 0.31 10.63 -14.01
C ASP A 124 -0.74 11.30 -13.12
N GLU A 125 -1.88 11.67 -13.69
CA GLU A 125 -3.00 12.28 -12.96
C GLU A 125 -3.57 11.32 -11.89
N ASP A 126 -3.81 10.06 -12.24
CA ASP A 126 -4.32 9.04 -11.31
C ASP A 126 -3.33 8.75 -10.17
N PHE A 127 -2.04 8.60 -10.48
CA PHE A 127 -1.00 8.37 -9.48
C PHE A 127 -0.86 9.56 -8.53
N ARG A 128 -0.84 10.79 -9.06
CA ARG A 128 -0.78 12.01 -8.24
C ARG A 128 -1.99 12.20 -7.36
N SER A 129 -3.17 11.85 -7.85
CA SER A 129 -4.40 11.82 -7.04
C SER A 129 -4.24 10.88 -5.84
N ILE A 130 -3.69 9.67 -6.07
CA ILE A 130 -3.39 8.73 -4.98
C ILE A 130 -2.39 9.32 -3.97
N MET A 131 -1.28 9.88 -4.46
CA MET A 131 -0.27 10.48 -3.58
C MET A 131 -0.79 11.68 -2.78
N SER A 132 -1.66 12.51 -3.38
CA SER A 132 -2.28 13.64 -2.72
C SER A 132 -3.20 13.21 -1.58
N ASP A 133 -3.99 12.15 -1.77
CA ASP A 133 -4.83 11.60 -0.71
C ASP A 133 -4.00 11.00 0.43
N ILE A 134 -2.89 10.31 0.12
CA ILE A 134 -1.95 9.79 1.12
C ILE A 134 -1.30 10.93 1.90
N GLN A 135 -0.94 12.02 1.23
CA GLN A 135 -0.40 13.20 1.91
C GLN A 135 -1.43 13.82 2.88
N ARG A 136 -2.72 13.78 2.53
CA ARG A 136 -3.80 14.31 3.39
C ARG A 136 -4.08 13.41 4.60
N ASP A 137 -4.11 12.09 4.42
CA ASP A 137 -4.23 11.11 5.50
C ASP A 137 -3.13 10.05 5.38
N ASN A 138 -2.01 10.35 6.05
CA ASN A 138 -0.78 9.58 5.95
C ASN A 138 -0.81 8.22 6.70
N ARG A 139 -1.93 7.86 7.33
CA ARG A 139 -2.05 6.58 8.02
C ARG A 139 -2.07 5.44 7.02
N VAL A 140 -1.31 4.38 7.27
CA VAL A 140 -1.18 3.26 6.34
C VAL A 140 -2.52 2.54 6.17
N VAL A 141 -3.28 2.40 7.26
CA VAL A 141 -4.62 1.81 7.24
C VAL A 141 -5.62 2.63 6.40
N SER A 142 -5.43 3.95 6.23
CA SER A 142 -6.34 4.78 5.42
C SER A 142 -6.41 4.30 3.97
N LEU A 143 -5.31 3.76 3.45
CA LEU A 143 -5.23 3.21 2.10
C LEU A 143 -6.28 2.11 1.87
N SER A 144 -6.49 1.23 2.85
CA SER A 144 -7.49 0.15 2.76
C SER A 144 -8.94 0.64 2.81
N SER A 145 -9.16 1.83 3.37
CA SER A 145 -10.51 2.42 3.49
C SER A 145 -10.96 3.20 2.24
N ARG A 146 -10.03 3.42 1.30
CA ARG A 146 -10.31 4.17 0.07
C ARG A 146 -11.15 3.33 -0.90
N ALA A 147 -12.32 3.86 -1.24
CA ALA A 147 -13.19 3.24 -2.23
C ALA A 147 -12.49 3.09 -3.59
N GLY A 148 -12.54 1.89 -4.16
CA GLY A 148 -12.04 1.60 -5.51
C GLY A 148 -10.52 1.54 -5.67
N ILE A 149 -9.73 1.68 -4.58
CA ILE A 149 -8.26 1.73 -4.67
C ILE A 149 -7.65 0.51 -5.36
N ARG A 150 -8.18 -0.69 -5.08
CA ARG A 150 -7.75 -1.94 -5.73
C ARG A 150 -7.80 -1.84 -7.25
N ASN A 151 -8.92 -1.38 -7.80
CA ASN A 151 -9.10 -1.25 -9.24
C ASN A 151 -8.22 -0.14 -9.83
N SER A 152 -8.07 0.98 -9.11
CA SER A 152 -7.16 2.05 -9.51
C SER A 152 -5.71 1.56 -9.60
N LEU A 153 -5.20 0.86 -8.58
CA LEU A 153 -3.84 0.33 -8.58
C LEU A 153 -3.62 -0.67 -9.73
N VAL A 154 -4.56 -1.60 -9.94
CA VAL A 154 -4.49 -2.56 -11.06
C VAL A 154 -4.44 -1.85 -12.41
N THR A 155 -5.32 -0.85 -12.61
CA THR A 155 -5.39 -0.09 -13.86
C THR A 155 -4.12 0.70 -14.12
N ILE A 156 -3.64 1.44 -13.12
CA ILE A 156 -2.40 2.22 -13.21
C ILE A 156 -1.22 1.31 -13.54
N LEU A 157 -1.10 0.17 -12.87
CA LEU A 157 -0.01 -0.77 -13.07
C LEU A 157 -0.01 -1.35 -14.50
N ASP A 158 -1.16 -1.77 -15.03
CA ASP A 158 -1.30 -2.25 -16.42
C ASP A 158 -0.93 -1.15 -17.43
N GLN A 159 -1.40 0.08 -17.23
CA GLN A 159 -1.07 1.18 -18.14
C GLN A 159 0.42 1.54 -18.11
N LEU A 160 1.06 1.53 -16.92
CA LEU A 160 2.51 1.72 -16.81
C LEU A 160 3.29 0.60 -17.50
N GLN A 161 2.85 -0.65 -17.39
CA GLN A 161 3.46 -1.79 -18.08
C GLN A 161 3.38 -1.63 -19.61
N ARG A 162 2.25 -1.14 -20.14
CA ARG A 162 2.12 -0.83 -21.57
C ARG A 162 3.03 0.31 -22.01
N CYS A 163 3.09 1.42 -21.25
CA CYS A 163 4.03 2.50 -21.52
C CYS A 163 5.48 2.01 -21.54
N GLN A 164 5.85 1.16 -20.58
CA GLN A 164 7.19 0.59 -20.50
C GLN A 164 7.50 -0.35 -21.67
N LYS A 165 6.52 -1.15 -22.09
CA LYS A 165 6.67 -2.00 -23.28
C LYS A 165 6.90 -1.17 -24.54
N SER A 166 6.08 -0.15 -24.79
CA SER A 166 6.25 0.74 -25.93
C SER A 166 7.56 1.53 -25.90
N LEU A 167 8.04 1.89 -24.70
CA LEU A 167 9.36 2.49 -24.54
C LEU A 167 10.47 1.52 -24.94
N ASN A 168 10.41 0.26 -24.50
CA ASN A 168 11.41 -0.74 -24.87
C ASN A 168 11.43 -0.97 -26.39
N GLU A 169 10.26 -1.08 -27.03
CA GLU A 169 10.13 -1.20 -28.50
C GLU A 169 10.68 0.02 -29.26
N PHE A 170 10.73 1.20 -28.63
CA PHE A 170 11.33 2.40 -29.22
C PHE A 170 12.86 2.46 -29.04
N LEU A 171 13.40 1.76 -28.04
CA LEU A 171 14.83 1.71 -27.73
C LEU A 171 15.57 0.60 -28.47
N GLU A 172 14.85 -0.43 -28.93
CA GLU A 172 15.33 -1.46 -29.86
C GLU A 172 15.40 -0.94 -31.31
#